data_AF-A0A4R0P1R0-F1
#
_entry.id   AF-A0A4R0P1R0-F1
#
_cell.length_a   1.000
_cell.length_b   1.000
_cell.length_c   1.000
_cell.angle_alpha   90.00
_cell.angle_beta   90.00
_cell.angle_gamma   90.00
#
_symmetry.space_group_name_H-M   'P 1'
#
loop_
_entity.id
_entity.type
_entity.pdbx_description
1 polymer ?
#
loop_
_entity_poly.entity_id
_entity_poly.type
_entity_poly.pdbx_seq_one_letter_code
_entity_poly.pdbx_strand_id
1 'polypeptide(L)' 'MRTAIMILAICLFIAGPAAKVYGLDHANIYMIASGIGLLMITGLGFIKKKD' A
#
# COMPACT_ATOMS: atom_id res chain seq x y z
N MET A 1 -7.84 15.12 -4.71
CA MET A 1 -6.77 14.74 -3.76
C MET A 1 -6.91 13.32 -3.22
N ARG A 2 -8.06 12.91 -2.64
CA ARG A 2 -8.25 11.54 -2.13
C ARG A 2 -7.98 10.41 -3.14
N THR A 3 -8.38 10.59 -4.40
CA THR A 3 -8.15 9.61 -5.48
C THR A 3 -6.67 9.39 -5.79
N ALA A 4 -5.86 10.46 -5.80
CA ALA A 4 -4.42 10.35 -6.03
C ALA A 4 -3.72 9.61 -4.88
N ILE A 5 -4.15 9.84 -3.64
CA ILE A 5 -3.61 9.14 -2.46
C ILE A 5 -4.01 7.66 -2.47
N MET A 6 -5.23 7.34 -2.90
CA MET A 6 -5.68 5.95 -3.09
C MET A 6 -4.85 5.22 -4.16
N ILE A 7 -4.58 5.86 -5.30
CA ILE A 7 -3.74 5.29 -6.36
C ILE A 7 -2.33 5.03 -5.83
N LEU A 8 -1.74 5.99 -5.12
CA LEU A 8 -0.42 5.83 -4.49
C LEU A 8 -0.40 4.66 -3.49
N ALA A 9 -1.43 4.54 -2.66
CA ALA A 9 -1.55 3.48 -1.66
C ALA A 9 -1.66 2.08 -2.30
N ILE A 10 -2.37 1.97 -3.42
CA ILE A 10 -2.45 0.73 -4.22
C ILE A 10 -1.08 0.38 -4.82
N CYS A 11 -0.37 1.36 -5.39
CA CYS A 11 0.99 1.13 -5.91
C CYS A 11 1.95 0.67 -4.81
N LEU A 12 1.91 1.30 -3.64
CA LEU A 12 2.67 0.89 -2.46
C LEU A 12 2.33 -0.54 -2.03
N PHE A 13 1.04 -0.89 -2.00
CA PHE A 13 0.56 -2.22 -1.64
C PHE A 13 1.09 -3.30 -2.58
N ILE A 14 1.08 -3.07 -3.90
CA ILE A 14 1.52 -4.05 -4.90
C ILE A 14 3.05 -4.22 -4.91
N ALA A 15 3.81 -3.18 -4.54
CA ALA A 15 5.27 -3.20 -4.56
C ALA A 15 5.88 -4.32 -3.68
N GLY A 16 5.27 -4.64 -2.54
CA GLY A 16 5.74 -5.70 -1.64
C GLY A 16 5.61 -7.11 -2.22
N PRO A 17 4.40 -7.56 -2.61
CA PRO A 17 4.20 -8.83 -3.29
C PRO A 17 5.06 -8.94 -4.56
N ALA A 18 5.13 -7.87 -5.37
CA ALA A 18 5.95 -7.85 -6.57
C ALA A 18 7.43 -8.07 -6.24
N ALA A 19 7.99 -7.33 -5.28
CA ALA A 19 9.38 -7.50 -4.87
C ALA A 19 9.70 -8.91 -4.36
N LYS A 20 8.75 -9.56 -3.67
CA LYS A 20 8.90 -10.93 -3.21
C LYS A 20 8.85 -11.96 -4.35
N VAL A 21 7.97 -11.75 -5.35
CA VAL A 21 7.87 -12.61 -6.53
C VAL A 21 9.11 -12.50 -7.42
N TYR A 22 9.64 -11.29 -7.59
CA TYR A 22 10.83 -11.05 -8.41
C TYR A 22 12.16 -11.28 -7.69
N GLY A 23 12.14 -11.70 -6.41
CA GLY A 23 13.35 -11.98 -5.65
C GLY A 23 14.27 -10.77 -5.49
N LEU A 24 13.70 -9.57 -5.37
CA LEU A 24 14.50 -8.36 -5.20
C LEU A 24 15.25 -8.43 -3.87
N ASP A 25 16.53 -8.07 -3.91
CA ASP A 25 17.46 -8.12 -2.77
C ASP A 25 16.92 -7.39 -1.52
N HIS A 26 16.11 -6.34 -1.73
CA HIS A 26 15.50 -5.52 -0.68
C HIS A 26 14.01 -5.83 -0.45
N ALA A 27 13.54 -7.05 -0.76
CA ALA A 27 12.13 -7.46 -0.64
C ALA A 27 11.51 -7.17 0.74
N ASN A 28 12.29 -7.20 1.81
CA ASN A 28 11.82 -6.87 3.16
C ASN A 28 11.36 -5.39 3.27
N ILE A 29 12.08 -4.46 2.64
CA ILE A 29 11.73 -3.03 2.63
C ILE A 29 10.44 -2.81 1.83
N TYR A 30 10.32 -3.48 0.68
CA TYR A 30 9.11 -3.43 -0.14
C TYR A 30 7.89 -4.03 0.58
N MET A 31 8.09 -5.07 1.42
CA MET A 31 7.04 -5.63 2.26
C MET A 31 6.52 -4.63 3.30
N ILE A 32 7.42 -3.88 3.94
CA ILE A 32 7.06 -2.82 4.88
C ILE A 32 6.27 -1.71 4.15
N ALA A 33 6.75 -1.31 2.97
CA ALA A 33 6.07 -0.32 2.14
C ALA A 33 4.66 -0.77 1.71
N SER A 34 4.49 -2.07 1.41
CA SER A 34 3.19 -2.67 1.12
C SER A 34 2.25 -2.67 2.33
N GLY A 35 2.76 -2.94 3.53
CA GLY A 35 2.00 -2.80 4.77
C GLY A 35 1.48 -1.36 4.98
N ILE A 36 2.30 -0.34 4.70
CA ILE A 36 1.87 1.07 4.76
C ILE A 36 0.79 1.36 3.70
N GLY A 37 0.96 0.85 2.47
CA GLY A 37 -0.05 0.96 1.43
C GLY A 37 -1.40 0.36 1.86
N LEU A 38 -1.39 -0.81 2.48
CA LEU A 38 -2.59 -1.46 3.01
C LEU A 38 -3.27 -0.64 4.11
N LEU A 39 -2.48 -0.07 5.04
CA LEU A 39 -3.01 0.80 6.09
C LEU A 39 -3.63 2.08 5.50
N MET A 40 -3.03 2.67 4.48
CA MET A 40 -3.60 3.83 3.78
C MET A 40 -4.90 3.47 3.05
N ILE A 41 -4.96 2.34 2.35
CA ILE A 41 -6.19 1.86 1.69
C ILE A 41 -7.28 1.62 2.73
N THR A 42 -6.94 0.96 3.84
CA THR A 42 -7.89 0.64 4.91
C THR A 42 -8.36 1.92 5.61
N GLY A 43 -7.45 2.83 5.93
CA GLY A 43 -7.77 4.11 6.55
C GLY A 43 -8.65 4.98 5.67
N LEU A 44 -8.37 5.07 4.36
CA LEU A 44 -9.13 5.93 3.45
C LEU A 44 -10.42 5.31 2.97
N GLY A 45 -10.46 3.98 2.83
CA GLY A 45 -11.62 3.23 2.34
C GLY A 45 -12.61 2.81 3.44
N PHE A 46 -12.11 2.50 4.65
CA PHE A 46 -12.93 1.96 5.75
C PHE A 46 -13.09 2.88 6.95
N ILE A 47 -12.31 3.97 7.10
CA ILE A 47 -12.67 5.02 8.06
C ILE A 47 -13.86 5.77 7.46
N LYS A 48 -15.02 5.16 7.71
CA LYS A 48 -16.36 5.68 7.50
C LYS A 48 -16.38 7.11 8.01
N LYS A 49 -16.79 8.05 7.15
CA LYS A 49 -17.19 9.38 7.62
C LYS A 49 -18.15 9.16 8.77
N LYS A 50 -17.78 9.69 9.94
CA LYS A 50 -18.71 9.89 11.04
C LYS A 50 -19.67 10.98 10.54
N ASP A 51 -20.75 10.55 9.90
CA ASP A 51 -21.96 11.35 9.78
C ASP A 51 -22.64 11.43 11.16
#